data_AF-A0AAU2H0N7-F1
#
_entry.id   AF-A0AAU2H0N7-F1
#
_cell.length_a   1.000
_cell.length_b   1.000
_cell.length_c   1.000
_cell.angle_alpha   90.00
_cell.angle_beta   90.00
_cell.angle_gamma   90.00
#
_symmetry.space_group_name_H-M   'P 1'
#
loop_
_entity.id
_entity.type
_entity.pdbx_description
1 polymer ?
#
loop_
_entity_poly.entity_id
_entity_poly.type
_entity_poly.pdbx_seq_one_letter_code
_entity_poly.pdbx_strand_id
1 'polypeptide(L)'
;MRAVVQRVDGASVVVAGETVGEITGEGLCVLVGVTHGDTPEKAAQLARKLWSVRILEGEKSCSDVNAPLLVISQFTLYGDARKGRRPTWNAAAPGEVAEPLVDEVVARLRALGATVETGRFGADMRVSLTNHGPFTVVVEV
;
A
#
# COMPACT_ATOMS: atom_id res chain seq x y z
N MET A 1 0.71 10.59 -5.67
CA MET A 1 0.67 9.51 -4.66
C MET A 1 1.33 8.31 -5.29
N ARG A 2 2.15 7.57 -4.54
CA ARG A 2 2.90 6.42 -5.06
C ARG A 2 2.56 5.18 -4.24
N ALA A 3 2.45 4.05 -4.89
CA ALA A 3 2.41 2.76 -4.24
C ALA A 3 3.47 1.81 -4.81
N VAL A 4 4.09 1.01 -3.94
CA VAL A 4 4.77 -0.23 -4.32
C VAL A 4 3.78 -1.36 -4.05
N VAL A 5 3.43 -2.08 -5.12
CA VAL A 5 2.41 -3.13 -5.09
C VAL A 5 3.08 -4.46 -5.34
N GLN A 6 2.88 -5.40 -4.43
CA GLN A 6 3.45 -6.73 -4.49
C GLN A 6 2.32 -7.75 -4.51
N ARG A 7 2.35 -8.66 -5.48
CA ARG A 7 1.48 -9.84 -5.44
C ARG A 7 2.00 -10.79 -4.38
N VAL A 8 1.14 -11.23 -3.47
CA VAL A 8 1.53 -12.07 -2.34
C VAL A 8 0.69 -13.33 -2.26
N ASP A 9 1.28 -14.37 -1.66
CA ASP A 9 0.58 -15.53 -1.11
C ASP A 9 0.56 -15.42 0.42
N GLY A 10 -0.28 -14.52 0.90
CA GLY A 10 -0.34 -14.10 2.30
C GLY A 10 0.64 -12.99 2.68
N ALA A 11 0.18 -12.11 3.56
CA ALA A 11 0.97 -11.05 4.17
C ALA A 11 0.35 -10.62 5.51
N SER A 12 1.17 -10.22 6.47
CA SER A 12 0.73 -9.76 7.78
C SER A 12 1.59 -8.62 8.31
N VAL A 13 1.03 -7.86 9.25
CA VAL A 13 1.71 -6.78 9.94
C VAL A 13 1.54 -6.92 11.44
N VAL A 14 2.67 -6.84 12.14
CA VAL A 14 2.74 -6.94 13.60
C VAL A 14 3.20 -5.62 14.20
N VAL A 15 2.51 -5.16 15.24
CA VAL A 15 2.85 -3.97 16.05
C VAL A 15 2.93 -4.42 17.50
N ALA A 16 4.05 -4.14 18.18
CA ALA A 16 4.26 -4.51 19.58
C ALA A 16 3.98 -6.00 19.91
N GLY A 17 4.21 -6.90 18.95
CA GLY A 17 3.99 -8.34 19.10
C GLY A 17 2.58 -8.83 18.78
N GLU A 18 1.65 -7.93 18.46
CA GLU A 18 0.27 -8.23 18.07
C GLU A 18 0.10 -8.10 16.54
N THR A 19 -0.53 -9.09 15.91
CA THR A 19 -0.95 -8.99 14.51
C THR A 19 -2.11 -8.01 14.40
N VAL A 20 -1.90 -6.89 13.71
CA VAL A 20 -2.92 -5.84 13.55
C VAL A 20 -3.61 -5.86 12.19
N GLY A 21 -3.10 -6.66 11.24
CA GLY A 21 -3.69 -6.89 9.93
C GLY A 21 -3.05 -8.09 9.25
N GLU A 22 -3.86 -8.90 8.58
CA GLU A 22 -3.41 -10.14 7.93
C GLU A 22 -4.31 -10.53 6.77
N ILE A 23 -3.70 -10.86 5.64
CA ILE A 23 -4.35 -11.49 4.50
C ILE A 23 -3.73 -12.86 4.25
N THR A 24 -4.54 -13.84 3.87
CA THR A 24 -4.10 -15.21 3.56
C THR A 24 -4.38 -15.53 2.09
N GLY A 25 -3.50 -16.29 1.44
CA GLY A 25 -3.66 -16.65 0.03
C GLY A 25 -3.31 -15.53 -0.94
N GLU A 26 -3.74 -15.65 -2.19
CA GLU A 26 -3.45 -14.66 -3.23
C GLU A 26 -4.06 -13.29 -2.89
N GLY A 27 -3.23 -12.25 -2.87
CA GLY A 27 -3.66 -10.87 -2.63
C GLY A 27 -2.57 -9.87 -2.97
N LEU A 28 -2.77 -8.62 -2.54
CA LEU A 28 -1.79 -7.55 -2.72
C LEU A 28 -1.29 -7.00 -1.38
N CYS A 29 0.02 -6.95 -1.20
CA CYS A 29 0.64 -6.10 -0.17
C CYS A 29 1.02 -4.77 -0.82
N VAL A 30 0.47 -3.67 -0.30
CA VAL A 30 0.57 -2.34 -0.88
C VAL A 30 1.21 -1.37 0.11
N LEU A 31 2.41 -0.91 -0.22
CA LEU A 31 3.08 0.17 0.50
C LEU A 31 2.67 1.50 -0.15
N VAL A 32 2.02 2.39 0.60
CA VAL A 32 1.50 3.68 0.08
C VAL A 32 2.32 4.85 0.62
N GLY A 33 2.88 5.64 -0.28
CA GLY A 33 3.59 6.88 0.01
C GLY A 33 2.76 8.09 -0.43
N VAL A 34 2.78 9.13 0.40
CA VAL A 34 2.10 10.41 0.15
C VAL A 34 3.13 11.55 0.04
N THR A 35 2.93 12.45 -0.93
CA THR A 35 3.72 13.68 -1.10
C THR A 35 2.85 14.93 -0.96
N HIS A 36 3.49 16.09 -0.87
CA HIS A 36 2.88 17.40 -0.61
C HIS A 36 1.74 17.78 -1.57
N GLY A 37 1.80 17.31 -2.83
CA GLY A 37 0.80 17.60 -3.86
C GLY A 37 -0.30 16.54 -3.99
N ASP A 38 -0.44 15.65 -3.02
CA ASP A 38 -1.48 14.63 -3.02
C ASP A 38 -2.79 15.13 -2.43
N THR A 39 -3.88 14.58 -2.94
CA THR A 39 -5.25 15.02 -2.64
C THR A 39 -6.17 13.80 -2.52
N PRO A 40 -7.38 13.97 -1.94
CA PRO A 40 -8.38 12.90 -1.90
C PRO A 40 -8.74 12.34 -3.29
N GLU A 41 -8.71 13.16 -4.34
CA GLU A 41 -8.95 12.72 -5.72
C GLU A 41 -7.87 11.74 -6.20
N LYS A 42 -6.60 12.01 -5.87
CA LYS A 42 -5.49 11.09 -6.14
C LYS A 42 -5.60 9.82 -5.30
N ALA A 43 -6.00 9.92 -4.03
CA ALA A 43 -6.27 8.75 -3.21
C ALA A 43 -7.35 7.84 -3.85
N ALA A 44 -8.45 8.43 -4.30
CA ALA A 44 -9.50 7.70 -5.01
C ALA A 44 -9.03 7.12 -6.36
N GLN A 45 -8.16 7.83 -7.09
CA GLN A 45 -7.56 7.32 -8.33
C GLN A 45 -6.63 6.14 -8.07
N LEU A 46 -5.80 6.22 -7.01
CA LEU A 46 -4.92 5.11 -6.62
C LEU A 46 -5.75 3.89 -6.22
N ALA A 47 -6.78 4.06 -5.37
CA ALA A 47 -7.67 2.98 -4.95
C ALA A 47 -8.30 2.25 -6.16
N ARG A 48 -8.82 3.00 -7.14
CA ARG A 48 -9.34 2.40 -8.39
C ARG A 48 -8.28 1.61 -9.14
N LYS A 49 -7.07 2.17 -9.31
CA LYS A 49 -5.96 1.47 -9.98
C LYS A 49 -5.58 0.18 -9.25
N LEU A 50 -5.43 0.22 -7.93
CA LEU A 50 -5.07 -0.95 -7.12
C LEU A 50 -6.12 -2.06 -7.24
N TRP A 51 -7.40 -1.68 -7.25
CA TRP A 51 -8.50 -2.64 -7.37
C TRP A 51 -8.57 -3.32 -8.73
N SER A 52 -8.30 -2.59 -9.81
CA SER A 52 -8.50 -3.04 -11.19
C SER A 52 -7.22 -3.44 -11.93
N VAL A 53 -6.03 -3.30 -11.34
CA VAL A 53 -4.77 -3.63 -12.03
C VAL A 53 -4.62 -5.15 -12.16
N ARG A 54 -4.34 -5.62 -13.39
CA ARG A 54 -4.33 -7.03 -13.77
C ARG A 54 -2.98 -7.72 -13.49
N ILE A 55 -2.58 -7.79 -12.22
CA ILE A 55 -1.27 -8.34 -11.80
C ILE A 55 -1.35 -9.67 -11.05
N LEU A 56 -2.55 -10.15 -10.71
CA LEU A 56 -2.75 -11.46 -10.12
C LEU A 56 -2.51 -12.57 -11.14
N GLU A 57 -2.47 -13.82 -10.68
CA GLU A 57 -2.28 -14.98 -11.54
C GLU A 57 -3.33 -15.03 -12.67
N GLY A 58 -2.86 -15.36 -13.88
CA GLY A 58 -3.70 -15.34 -15.08
C GLY A 58 -4.09 -13.94 -15.54
N GLU A 59 -3.29 -12.91 -15.24
CA GLU A 59 -3.56 -11.51 -15.59
C GLU A 59 -4.94 -11.03 -15.09
N LYS A 60 -5.28 -11.41 -13.86
CA LYS A 60 -6.51 -10.97 -13.18
C LYS A 60 -6.22 -9.80 -12.26
N SER A 61 -7.25 -9.04 -11.95
CA SER A 61 -7.23 -7.98 -10.94
C SER A 61 -7.83 -8.45 -9.63
N CYS A 62 -7.63 -7.68 -8.56
CA CYS A 62 -8.32 -7.97 -7.29
C CYS A 62 -9.84 -7.94 -7.46
N SER A 63 -10.37 -7.06 -8.31
CA SER A 63 -11.80 -7.00 -8.63
C SER A 63 -12.34 -8.23 -9.35
N ASP A 64 -11.52 -8.96 -10.11
CA ASP A 64 -11.99 -10.14 -10.86
C ASP A 64 -12.20 -11.36 -9.96
N VAL A 65 -11.47 -11.44 -8.85
CA VAL A 65 -11.44 -12.62 -7.96
C VAL A 65 -11.75 -12.29 -6.50
N ASN A 66 -12.08 -11.03 -6.20
CA ASN A 66 -12.27 -10.50 -4.85
C ASN A 66 -11.05 -10.75 -3.94
N ALA A 67 -9.84 -10.62 -4.47
CA ALA A 67 -8.62 -10.82 -3.69
C ALA A 67 -8.44 -9.69 -2.65
N PRO A 68 -7.98 -10.00 -1.43
CA PRO A 68 -7.78 -9.00 -0.39
C PRO A 68 -6.52 -8.16 -0.60
N LEU A 69 -6.49 -6.99 0.02
CA LEU A 69 -5.33 -6.10 0.03
C LEU A 69 -4.90 -5.79 1.46
N LEU A 70 -3.59 -5.80 1.70
CA LEU A 70 -2.98 -5.27 2.92
C LEU A 70 -2.33 -3.92 2.60
N VAL A 71 -2.88 -2.83 3.13
CA VAL A 71 -2.43 -1.46 2.85
C VAL A 71 -1.64 -0.90 4.03
N ILE A 72 -0.40 -0.46 3.77
CA ILE A 72 0.53 0.02 4.79
C ILE A 72 1.12 1.37 4.37
N SER A 73 1.07 2.35 5.26
CA SER A 73 1.72 3.65 5.03
C SER A 73 3.24 3.51 4.97
N GLN A 74 3.89 4.05 3.93
CA GLN A 74 5.32 3.96 3.70
C GLN A 74 5.88 5.28 3.15
N PHE A 75 6.18 6.22 4.05
CA PHE A 75 6.73 7.55 3.67
C PHE A 75 8.08 7.46 2.93
N THR A 76 8.85 6.39 3.17
CA THR A 76 10.18 6.21 2.56
C THR A 76 10.13 5.97 1.05
N LEU A 77 8.95 5.73 0.46
CA LEU A 77 8.81 5.70 -0.99
C LEU A 77 9.15 7.03 -1.67
N TYR A 78 9.16 8.13 -0.92
CA TYR A 78 9.65 9.45 -1.34
C TYR A 78 11.05 9.76 -0.81
N GLY A 79 11.83 8.74 -0.47
CA GLY A 79 13.24 8.87 -0.12
C GLY A 79 14.13 9.23 -1.29
N ASP A 80 14.97 10.25 -1.10
CA ASP A 80 16.06 10.55 -2.02
C ASP A 80 17.38 10.06 -1.43
N ALA A 81 17.90 8.97 -2.01
CA ALA A 81 19.18 8.37 -1.68
C ALA A 81 20.27 8.62 -2.74
N ARG A 82 20.06 9.57 -3.67
CA ARG A 82 21.02 9.83 -4.77
C ARG A 82 22.31 10.49 -4.29
N LYS A 83 22.30 11.16 -3.13
CA LYS A 83 23.45 11.88 -2.57
C LYS A 83 23.85 11.30 -1.21
N GLY A 84 25.14 10.98 -1.05
CA GLY A 84 25.69 10.50 0.23
C GLY A 84 25.24 9.08 0.58
N ARG A 85 25.28 8.74 1.88
CA ARG A 85 24.93 7.39 2.40
C ARG A 85 23.63 7.36 3.20
N ARG A 86 23.01 8.51 3.47
CA ARG A 86 21.78 8.64 4.27
C ARG A 86 20.67 9.22 3.38
N PRO A 87 19.56 8.50 3.16
CA PRO A 87 18.42 9.04 2.44
C PRO A 87 17.83 10.27 3.12
N THR A 88 17.24 11.15 2.33
CA THR A 88 16.43 12.29 2.80
C THR A 88 14.97 12.10 2.45
N TRP A 89 14.06 12.71 3.20
CA TRP A 89 12.62 12.48 3.08
C TRP A 89 11.85 13.75 2.74
N ASN A 90 12.53 14.77 2.21
CA ASN A 90 11.97 16.10 1.96
C ASN A 90 10.77 16.09 0.99
N ALA A 91 10.60 15.03 0.21
CA ALA A 91 9.47 14.89 -0.70
C ALA A 91 8.26 14.17 -0.07
N ALA A 92 8.41 13.53 1.10
CA ALA A 92 7.30 12.90 1.81
C ALA A 92 6.44 13.97 2.50
N ALA A 93 5.12 13.80 2.46
CA ALA A 93 4.21 14.63 3.25
C ALA A 93 4.35 14.35 4.76
N PRO A 94 4.10 15.34 5.63
CA PRO A 94 4.05 15.12 7.08
C PRO A 94 2.85 14.25 7.47
N GLY A 95 2.89 13.69 8.69
CA GLY A 95 1.89 12.74 9.18
C GLY A 95 0.47 13.27 9.12
N GLU A 96 0.24 14.51 9.54
CA GLU A 96 -1.09 15.14 9.54
C GLU A 96 -1.71 15.32 8.15
N VAL A 97 -0.90 15.25 7.08
CA VAL A 97 -1.36 15.27 5.69
C VAL A 97 -1.44 13.84 5.13
N ALA A 98 -0.48 12.98 5.48
CA ALA A 98 -0.36 11.64 4.92
C ALA A 98 -1.40 10.67 5.49
N GLU A 99 -1.66 10.69 6.79
CA GLU A 99 -2.59 9.75 7.45
C GLU A 99 -4.01 9.83 6.87
N PRO A 100 -4.65 11.01 6.77
CA PRO A 100 -5.99 11.10 6.19
C PRO A 100 -6.05 10.65 4.72
N LEU A 101 -4.97 10.82 3.97
CA LEU A 101 -4.90 10.42 2.57
C LEU A 101 -4.71 8.91 2.40
N VAL A 102 -3.99 8.24 3.31
CA VAL A 102 -3.91 6.77 3.34
C VAL A 102 -5.26 6.18 3.77
N ASP A 103 -5.90 6.77 4.78
CA ASP A 103 -7.25 6.36 5.20
C ASP A 103 -8.27 6.52 4.06
N GLU A 104 -8.16 7.58 3.27
CA GLU A 104 -9.00 7.79 2.09
C GLU A 104 -8.76 6.70 1.03
N VAL A 105 -7.52 6.26 0.79
CA VAL A 105 -7.26 5.11 -0.11
C VAL A 105 -7.98 3.85 0.39
N VAL A 106 -7.87 3.55 1.68
CA VAL A 106 -8.52 2.39 2.31
C VAL A 106 -10.04 2.49 2.23
N ALA A 107 -10.60 3.66 2.56
CA ALA A 107 -12.03 3.91 2.49
C ALA A 107 -12.58 3.74 1.07
N ARG A 108 -11.84 4.25 0.07
CA ARG A 108 -12.22 4.12 -1.35
C ARG A 108 -12.11 2.69 -1.86
N LEU A 109 -11.10 1.93 -1.45
CA LEU A 109 -11.01 0.49 -1.77
C LEU A 109 -12.20 -0.28 -1.17
N ARG A 110 -12.51 -0.06 0.11
CA ARG A 110 -13.67 -0.69 0.77
C ARG A 110 -14.99 -0.30 0.10
N ALA A 111 -15.15 0.95 -0.31
CA ALA A 111 -16.32 1.42 -1.06
C ALA A 111 -16.46 0.78 -2.45
N LEU A 112 -15.36 0.33 -3.06
CA LEU A 112 -15.35 -0.44 -4.31
C LEU A 112 -15.66 -1.93 -4.10
N GLY A 113 -15.84 -2.37 -2.85
CA GLY A 113 -16.14 -3.77 -2.47
C GLY A 113 -14.91 -4.59 -2.07
N ALA A 114 -13.73 -3.97 -1.96
CA ALA A 114 -12.51 -4.69 -1.59
C ALA A 114 -12.50 -5.07 -0.10
N THR A 115 -11.98 -6.28 0.19
CA THR A 115 -11.54 -6.63 1.55
C THR A 115 -10.16 -6.00 1.77
N VAL A 116 -10.03 -5.14 2.79
CA VAL A 116 -8.81 -4.37 3.04
C VAL A 116 -8.41 -4.44 4.50
N GLU A 117 -7.24 -5.02 4.73
CA GLU A 117 -6.51 -5.01 5.99
C GLU A 117 -5.48 -3.88 5.99
N THR A 118 -5.07 -3.44 7.18
CA THR A 118 -4.17 -2.29 7.34
C THR A 118 -3.11 -2.52 8.40
N GLY A 119 -2.04 -1.74 8.34
CA GLY A 119 -1.14 -1.54 9.47
C GLY A 119 -1.68 -0.55 10.51
N ARG A 120 -0.78 0.03 11.31
CA ARG A 120 -1.07 1.15 12.21
C ARG A 120 -0.18 2.33 11.84
N PHE A 121 -0.79 3.43 11.39
CA PHE A 121 -0.04 4.61 10.95
C PHE A 121 0.91 5.11 12.05
N GLY A 122 2.13 5.50 11.66
CA GLY A 122 3.15 6.02 12.57
C GLY A 122 3.75 5.01 13.56
N ALA A 123 3.27 3.77 13.62
CA ALA A 123 3.81 2.73 14.48
C ALA A 123 5.04 2.06 13.87
N ASP A 124 5.92 1.52 14.73
CA ASP A 124 6.93 0.55 14.30
C ASP A 124 6.24 -0.77 13.93
N MET A 125 6.39 -1.18 12.67
CA MET A 125 5.67 -2.28 12.06
C MET A 125 6.64 -3.33 11.53
N ARG A 126 6.38 -4.59 11.88
CA ARG A 126 7.04 -5.75 11.28
C ARG A 126 6.11 -6.34 10.23
N VAL A 127 6.45 -6.14 8.96
CA VAL A 127 5.66 -6.64 7.83
C VAL A 127 6.28 -7.94 7.33
N SER A 128 5.48 -9.01 7.30
CA SER A 128 5.85 -10.30 6.72
C SER A 128 5.00 -10.53 5.47
N LEU A 129 5.60 -11.04 4.41
CA LEU A 129 4.89 -11.35 3.16
C LEU A 129 5.60 -12.46 2.40
N THR A 130 4.82 -13.26 1.69
CA THR A 130 5.34 -14.21 0.69
C THR A 130 5.13 -13.60 -0.69
N ASN A 131 6.16 -13.03 -1.30
CA ASN A 131 6.03 -12.39 -2.62
C ASN A 131 5.89 -13.47 -3.70
N HIS A 132 4.70 -13.58 -4.30
CA HIS A 132 4.35 -14.67 -5.19
C HIS A 132 4.68 -14.29 -6.65
N GLY A 133 5.86 -14.70 -7.10
CA GLY A 133 6.39 -14.44 -8.45
C GLY A 133 7.93 -14.44 -8.49
N PRO A 134 8.62 -13.50 -7.81
CA PRO A 134 8.04 -12.30 -7.22
C PRO A 134 7.57 -11.33 -8.31
N PHE A 135 6.44 -10.69 -8.09
CA PHE A 135 5.87 -9.69 -8.98
C PHE A 135 5.71 -8.38 -8.21
N THR A 136 6.33 -7.31 -8.68
CA THR A 136 6.33 -6.02 -7.97
C THR A 136 6.27 -4.88 -8.98
N VAL A 137 5.33 -3.97 -8.79
CA VAL A 137 5.14 -2.80 -9.65
C VAL A 137 5.00 -1.55 -8.83
N VAL A 138 5.46 -0.44 -9.41
CA VAL A 138 5.22 0.90 -8.87
C VAL A 138 3.99 1.47 -9.56
N VAL A 139 3.01 1.92 -8.78
CA VAL A 139 1.80 2.58 -9.28
C VAL A 139 1.83 4.04 -8.82
N GLU A 140 1.76 4.97 -9.77
CA GLU A 140 1.72 6.41 -9.50
C GLU A 140 0.48 7.06 -10.12
N VAL A 141 -0.01 8.08 -9.40
CA VAL A 141 -1.15 8.95 -9.76
C VAL A 141 -0.91 10.39 -9.29
#